data_AF-A0A948V859-F1
#
_entry.id   AF-A0A948V859-F1
#
_cell.length_a   1.000
_cell.length_b   1.000
_cell.length_c   1.000
_cell.angle_alpha   90.00
_cell.angle_beta   90.00
_cell.angle_gamma   90.00
#
_symmetry.space_group_name_H-M   'P 1'
#
loop_
_entity.id
_entity.type
_entity.pdbx_description
1 polymer ?
#
loop_
_entity_poly.entity_id
_entity_poly.type
_entity_poly.pdbx_seq_one_letter_code
_entity_poly.pdbx_strand_id
1 'polypeptide(L)'
;DVAWADAFVLEAATEGFFQALRTMATEGRYPLGEVGDLLSLLKGFGVDELRGLFNPLLPYYGEGDPGDFSVIGTNLETHSEELYGVIQRFRG
;
A
#
# COMPACT_ATOMS: atom_id res chain seq x y z
N ASP A 1 -4.82 -6.62 22.09
CA ASP A 1 -4.33 -7.62 21.14
C ASP A 1 -4.22 -6.94 19.80
N VAL A 2 -3.03 -6.96 19.19
CA VAL A 2 -2.77 -6.40 17.86
C VAL A 2 -2.81 -7.57 16.88
N ALA A 3 -3.70 -7.49 15.89
CA ALA A 3 -3.89 -8.54 14.90
C ALA A 3 -3.65 -7.99 13.50
N TRP A 4 -3.05 -8.81 12.64
CA TRP A 4 -2.90 -8.50 11.23
C TRP A 4 -4.21 -8.80 10.50
N ALA A 5 -4.65 -7.87 9.65
CA ALA A 5 -5.86 -8.08 8.85
C ALA A 5 -5.56 -9.08 7.72
N ASP A 6 -6.53 -9.96 7.44
CA ASP A 6 -6.40 -10.93 6.35
C ASP A 6 -6.29 -10.24 4.98
N ALA A 7 -5.64 -10.93 4.04
CA ALA A 7 -5.35 -10.45 2.69
C ALA A 7 -6.58 -10.00 1.90
N PHE A 8 -7.78 -10.54 2.20
CA PHE A 8 -9.01 -10.16 1.49
C PHE A 8 -9.35 -8.67 1.62
N VAL A 9 -8.88 -8.02 2.70
CA VAL A 9 -9.11 -6.59 2.93
C VAL A 9 -8.30 -5.74 1.95
N LEU A 10 -7.19 -6.26 1.41
CA LEU A 10 -6.28 -5.51 0.53
C LEU A 10 -6.94 -5.07 -0.77
N GLU A 11 -7.81 -5.90 -1.35
CA GLU A 11 -8.52 -5.55 -2.59
C GLU A 11 -9.46 -4.37 -2.36
N ALA A 12 -10.30 -4.45 -1.33
CA ALA A 12 -11.22 -3.37 -0.97
C ALA A 12 -10.48 -2.08 -0.54
N ALA A 13 -9.38 -2.21 0.21
CA ALA A 13 -8.56 -1.08 0.63
C ALA A 13 -7.89 -0.40 -0.56
N THR A 14 -7.36 -1.16 -1.51
CA THR A 14 -6.73 -0.63 -2.74
C THR A 14 -7.75 0.10 -3.60
N GLU A 15 -8.95 -0.47 -3.79
CA GLU A 15 -10.03 0.20 -4.51
C GLU A 15 -10.44 1.52 -3.83
N GLY A 16 -10.67 1.49 -2.51
CA GLY A 16 -11.04 2.67 -1.74
C GLY A 16 -9.95 3.76 -1.80
N PHE A 17 -8.67 3.39 -1.76
CA PHE A 17 -7.55 4.30 -1.90
C PHE A 17 -7.55 5.01 -3.25
N PHE A 18 -7.63 4.27 -4.36
CA PHE A 18 -7.65 4.88 -5.70
C PHE A 18 -8.94 5.66 -5.96
N GLN A 19 -10.08 5.21 -5.44
CA GLN A 19 -11.33 5.97 -5.48
C GLN A 19 -11.18 7.32 -4.78
N ALA A 20 -10.60 7.34 -3.57
CA ALA A 20 -10.36 8.57 -2.83
C ALA A 20 -9.40 9.51 -3.56
N LEU A 21 -8.31 8.98 -4.15
CA LEU A 21 -7.39 9.78 -4.95
C LEU A 21 -8.08 10.42 -6.17
N ARG A 22 -8.93 9.68 -6.88
CA ARG A 22 -9.72 10.20 -8.00
C ARG A 22 -10.66 11.32 -7.56
N THR A 23 -11.37 11.14 -6.44
CA THR A 23 -12.20 12.20 -5.86
C THR A 23 -11.36 13.44 -5.54
N MET A 24 -10.22 13.27 -4.86
CA MET A 24 -9.32 14.36 -4.54
C MET A 24 -8.79 15.08 -5.80
N ALA A 25 -8.50 14.35 -6.87
CA ALA A 25 -8.09 14.93 -8.14
C ALA A 25 -9.20 15.80 -8.76
N THR A 26 -10.46 15.33 -8.74
CA THR A 26 -11.60 16.13 -9.23
C THR A 26 -11.86 17.38 -8.38
N GLU A 27 -11.48 17.36 -7.11
CA GLU A 27 -11.56 18.50 -6.19
C GLU A 27 -10.33 19.44 -6.29
N GLY A 28 -9.35 19.14 -7.15
CA GLY A 28 -8.09 19.91 -7.24
C GLY A 28 -7.15 19.73 -6.04
N ARG A 29 -7.32 18.66 -5.28
CA ARG A 29 -6.58 18.35 -4.03
C ARG A 29 -5.51 17.27 -4.20
N TYR A 30 -5.20 16.89 -5.44
CA TYR A 30 -4.15 15.92 -5.77
C TYR A 30 -3.09 16.58 -6.69
N PRO A 31 -2.02 17.16 -6.12
CA PRO A 31 -1.03 17.93 -6.88
C PRO A 31 0.05 17.06 -7.56
N LEU A 32 -0.08 15.73 -7.50
CA LEU A 32 0.97 14.78 -7.90
C LEU A 32 0.86 14.30 -9.36
N GLY A 33 0.01 14.93 -10.16
CA GLY A 33 -0.26 14.54 -11.56
C GLY A 33 -1.55 13.73 -11.69
N GLU A 34 -1.59 12.81 -12.65
CA GLU A 34 -2.76 11.96 -12.88
C GLU A 34 -2.73 10.72 -11.98
N VAL A 35 -3.87 10.36 -11.40
CA VAL A 35 -3.98 9.15 -10.55
C VAL A 35 -3.63 7.88 -11.32
N GLY A 36 -3.90 7.86 -12.64
CA GLY A 36 -3.53 6.77 -13.53
C GLY A 36 -2.02 6.59 -13.70
N ASP A 37 -1.23 7.67 -13.59
CA ASP A 37 0.23 7.60 -13.68
C ASP A 37 0.81 6.94 -12.44
N LEU A 38 0.25 7.23 -11.26
CA LEU A 38 0.62 6.54 -10.02
C LEU A 38 0.32 5.03 -10.11
N LEU A 39 -0.86 4.66 -10.61
CA LEU A 39 -1.18 3.24 -10.80
C LEU A 39 -0.22 2.57 -11.78
N SER A 40 0.10 3.26 -12.89
CA SER A 40 1.02 2.75 -13.91
C SER A 40 2.44 2.56 -13.35
N LEU A 41 2.90 3.51 -12.52
CA LEU A 41 4.17 3.41 -11.81
C LEU A 41 4.20 2.19 -10.87
N LEU A 42 3.16 2.04 -10.03
CA LEU A 42 3.08 0.93 -9.08
C LEU A 42 3.00 -0.44 -9.78
N LYS A 43 2.33 -0.51 -10.94
CA LYS A 43 2.33 -1.71 -11.78
C LYS A 43 3.68 -2.01 -12.43
N GLY A 44 4.52 -1.00 -12.61
CA GLY A 44 5.87 -1.14 -13.17
C GLY A 44 6.89 -1.74 -12.19
N PHE A 45 6.60 -1.74 -10.89
CA PHE A 45 7.49 -2.32 -9.89
C PHE A 45 7.48 -3.85 -9.92
N GLY A 46 8.65 -4.45 -9.67
CA GLY A 46 8.75 -5.83 -9.20
C GLY A 46 8.36 -5.96 -7.73
N VAL A 47 8.13 -7.20 -7.28
CA VAL A 47 7.74 -7.49 -5.88
C VAL A 47 8.77 -6.99 -4.86
N ASP A 48 10.07 -7.11 -5.17
CA ASP A 48 11.15 -6.63 -4.30
C ASP A 48 11.23 -5.09 -4.25
N GLU A 49 10.94 -4.42 -5.37
CA GLU A 49 10.89 -2.96 -5.43
C GLU A 49 9.71 -2.43 -4.63
N LEU A 50 8.55 -3.08 -4.73
CA LEU A 50 7.37 -2.77 -3.93
C LEU A 50 7.65 -2.96 -2.43
N ARG A 51 8.27 -4.09 -2.04
CA ARG A 51 8.71 -4.33 -0.66
C ARG A 51 9.66 -3.24 -0.18
N GLY A 52 10.56 -2.80 -1.05
CA GLY A 52 11.52 -1.73 -0.78
C GLY A 52 10.88 -0.41 -0.37
N LEU A 53 9.65 -0.13 -0.80
CA LEU A 53 8.91 1.09 -0.40
C LEU A 53 8.59 1.15 1.09
N PHE A 54 8.51 0.00 1.77
CA PHE A 54 8.21 -0.07 3.21
C PHE A 54 9.44 0.11 4.09
N ASN A 55 10.64 -0.14 3.58
CA ASN A 55 11.90 0.02 4.34
C ASN A 55 12.05 1.39 5.02
N PRO A 56 11.83 2.53 4.34
CA PRO A 56 11.91 3.84 5.00
C PRO A 56 10.80 4.07 6.04
N LEU A 57 9.72 3.29 6.03
CA LEU A 57 8.61 3.40 6.98
C LEU A 57 8.82 2.56 8.25
N LEU A 58 9.69 1.54 8.21
CA LEU A 58 9.96 0.67 9.36
C LEU A 58 10.40 1.44 10.61
N PRO A 59 11.33 2.41 10.55
CA PRO A 59 11.70 3.20 11.73
C PRO A 59 10.51 3.97 12.32
N TYR A 60 9.62 4.50 11.47
CA TYR A 60 8.42 5.22 11.90
C TYR A 60 7.45 4.31 12.66
N TYR A 61 7.26 3.07 12.19
CA TYR A 61 6.47 2.08 12.93
C TYR A 61 7.11 1.69 14.26
N GLY A 62 8.45 1.72 14.35
CA GLY A 62 9.20 1.43 15.57
C GLY A 62 9.17 2.54 16.62
N GLU A 63 8.89 3.79 16.23
CA GLU A 63 8.66 4.91 17.16
C GLU A 63 7.31 4.84 17.88
N GLY A 64 6.38 4.00 17.39
CA GLY A 64 5.06 3.75 17.95
C GLY A 64 5.03 2.68 19.04
N ASP A 65 4.02 1.82 19.03
CA ASP A 65 3.93 0.68 19.94
C ASP A 65 4.92 -0.42 19.49
N PRO A 66 5.85 -0.88 20.34
CA PRO A 66 6.74 -2.00 20.03
C PRO A 66 6.00 -3.29 19.62
N GLY A 67 4.77 -3.49 20.10
CA GLY A 67 3.90 -4.59 19.70
C GLY A 67 3.48 -4.49 18.24
N ASP A 68 3.15 -3.29 17.76
CA ASP A 68 2.79 -3.05 16.35
C ASP A 68 3.98 -3.28 15.43
N PHE A 69 5.17 -2.81 15.83
CA PHE A 69 6.40 -2.98 15.05
C PHE A 69 6.74 -4.46 14.81
N SER A 70 6.60 -5.30 15.84
CA SER A 70 6.84 -6.74 15.73
C SER A 70 5.86 -7.43 14.78
N VAL A 71 4.57 -7.07 14.87
CA VAL A 71 3.52 -7.62 13.99
C VAL A 71 3.74 -7.17 12.54
N ILE A 72 4.07 -5.90 12.30
CA ILE A 72 4.38 -5.39 10.96
C ILE A 72 5.59 -6.12 10.37
N GLY A 73 6.69 -6.22 11.11
CA GLY A 73 7.90 -6.89 10.64
C GLY A 73 7.68 -8.36 10.27
N THR A 74 6.86 -9.07 11.04
CA THR A 74 6.54 -10.49 10.80
C THR A 74 5.70 -10.71 9.53
N ASN A 75 4.85 -9.74 9.17
CA ASN A 75 3.90 -9.88 8.05
C ASN A 75 4.35 -9.17 6.77
N LEU A 76 5.39 -8.34 6.82
CA LEU A 76 5.72 -7.42 5.72
C LEU A 76 6.07 -8.13 4.42
N GLU A 77 6.77 -9.26 4.48
CA GLU A 77 7.14 -10.04 3.29
C GLU A 77 5.89 -10.56 2.57
N THR A 78 5.06 -11.34 3.26
CA THR A 78 3.81 -11.87 2.73
C THR A 78 2.87 -10.75 2.26
N HIS A 79 2.74 -9.67 3.04
CA HIS A 79 1.92 -8.53 2.67
C HIS A 79 2.38 -7.86 1.38
N SER A 80 3.69 -7.74 1.17
CA SER A 80 4.24 -7.15 -0.05
C SER A 80 3.90 -7.99 -1.29
N GLU A 81 3.95 -9.33 -1.17
CA GLU A 81 3.54 -10.25 -2.24
C GLU A 81 2.05 -10.16 -2.55
N GLU A 82 1.22 -10.12 -1.51
CA GLU A 82 -0.24 -10.00 -1.64
C GLU A 82 -0.64 -8.67 -2.27
N LEU A 83 -0.10 -7.56 -1.77
CA LEU A 83 -0.34 -6.22 -2.29
C LEU A 83 0.16 -6.09 -3.73
N TYR A 84 1.32 -6.64 -4.06
CA TYR A 84 1.81 -6.71 -5.44
C TYR A 84 0.78 -7.42 -6.32
N GLY A 85 0.29 -8.59 -5.91
CA GLY A 85 -0.73 -9.32 -6.64
C GLY A 85 -2.00 -8.50 -6.87
N VAL A 86 -2.48 -7.77 -5.86
CA VAL A 86 -3.64 -6.88 -5.95
C VAL A 86 -3.39 -5.75 -6.95
N ILE A 87 -2.27 -5.04 -6.84
CA ILE A 87 -1.89 -3.94 -7.75
C ILE A 87 -1.84 -4.41 -9.20
N GLN A 88 -1.24 -5.59 -9.46
CA GLN A 88 -1.13 -6.13 -10.81
C GLN A 88 -2.49 -6.49 -11.43
N ARG A 89 -3.44 -6.97 -10.62
CA ARG A 89 -4.81 -7.28 -11.07
C ARG A 89 -5.73 -6.07 -11.12
N PHE A 90 -5.39 -4.99 -10.42
CA PHE A 90 -6.22 -3.79 -10.30
C PHE A 90 -6.49 -3.17 -11.67
N ARG A 91 -7.76 -2.94 -12.03
CA ARG A 91 -8.12 -2.47 -13.38
C ARG A 91 -8.23 -0.95 -13.51
N GLY A 92 -8.40 -0.23 -12.40
CA GLY A 92 -8.50 1.23 -12.40
C GLY A 92 -9.83 1.72 -12.96
#